data_AF-A0A3D0WQ62-F1
#
_entry.id   AF-A0A3D0WQ62-F1
#
_cell.length_a   1.000
_cell.length_b   1.000
_cell.length_c   1.000
_cell.angle_alpha   90.00
_cell.angle_beta   90.00
_cell.angle_gamma   90.00
#
_symmetry.space_group_name_H-M   'P 1'
#
loop_
_entity.id
_entity.type
_entity.pdbx_description
1 polymer ?
#
loop_
_entity_poly.entity_id
_entity_poly.type
_entity_poly.pdbx_seq_one_letter_code
_entity_poly.pdbx_strand_id
1 'polypeptide(L)' 'MKKISIKEWAEEDRPREKMMLKGVSALSDSELLAILIGSGNDKESAVELCKRILQKAGNNLNKLGRFSVNDLVTNFR' A
#
# COMPACT_ATOMS: atom_id res chain seq x y z
N MET A 1 8.20 -13.95 -12.29
CA MET A 1 8.20 -12.61 -12.90
C MET A 1 9.00 -11.67 -12.00
N LYS A 2 9.88 -10.84 -12.55
CA LYS A 2 10.74 -9.95 -11.77
C LYS A 2 9.86 -8.87 -11.15
N LYS A 3 9.87 -8.78 -9.82
CA LYS A 3 9.08 -7.85 -9.05
C LYS A 3 9.69 -6.46 -9.18
N ILE A 4 8.99 -5.53 -9.80
CA ILE A 4 9.48 -4.16 -9.97
C ILE A 4 9.40 -3.48 -8.61
N SER A 5 10.55 -3.08 -8.08
CA SER A 5 10.60 -2.28 -6.85
C SER A 5 9.94 -0.93 -7.11
N ILE A 6 9.29 -0.35 -6.10
CA ILE A 6 8.73 1.01 -6.21
C ILE A 6 9.83 2.01 -6.63
N LYS A 7 11.09 1.76 -6.25
CA LYS A 7 12.24 2.57 -6.67
C LYS A 7 12.50 2.56 -8.18
N GLU A 8 12.01 1.56 -8.89
CA GLU A 8 12.15 1.42 -10.35
C GLU A 8 10.96 2.05 -11.11
N TRP A 9 9.92 2.52 -10.41
CA TRP A 9 8.81 3.23 -11.03
C TRP A 9 9.26 4.64 -11.48
N ALA A 10 8.51 5.23 -12.41
CA ALA A 10 8.63 6.64 -12.73
C ALA A 10 8.42 7.47 -11.45
N GLU A 11 9.18 8.55 -11.27
CA GLU A 11 9.13 9.34 -10.04
C GLU A 11 7.73 9.86 -9.73
N GLU A 12 6.94 10.18 -10.76
CA GLU A 12 5.57 10.64 -10.61
C GLU A 12 4.58 9.57 -10.13
N ASP A 13 4.96 8.29 -10.20
CA ASP A 13 4.16 7.15 -9.74
C ASP A 13 4.63 6.64 -8.36
N ARG A 14 5.84 7.01 -7.93
CA ARG A 14 6.33 6.63 -6.60
C ARG A 14 5.53 7.38 -5.54
N PRO A 15 4.92 6.71 -4.55
CA PRO A 15 3.97 7.35 -3.64
C PRO A 15 4.50 8.60 -2.93
N ARG A 16 5.75 8.58 -2.45
CA ARG A 16 6.33 9.70 -1.68
C ARG A 16 6.60 10.90 -2.58
N GLU A 17 7.20 10.66 -3.73
CA GLU A 17 7.53 11.66 -4.74
C GLU A 17 6.25 12.24 -5.37
N LYS A 18 5.27 11.39 -5.69
CA LYS A 18 3.92 11.79 -6.11
C LYS A 18 3.23 12.69 -5.08
N MET A 19 3.36 12.37 -3.79
CA MET A 19 2.83 13.21 -2.71
C MET A 19 3.51 14.58 -2.65
N MET A 20 4.83 14.63 -2.84
CA MET A 20 5.58 15.88 -2.88
C MET A 20 5.21 16.75 -4.10
N LEU A 21 4.96 16.14 -5.26
CA LEU A 21 4.69 16.85 -6.51
C LEU A 21 3.23 17.27 -6.67
N LYS A 22 2.29 16.38 -6.34
CA LYS A 22 0.85 16.52 -6.64
C LYS A 22 -0.01 16.69 -5.37
N GLY A 23 0.59 16.60 -4.19
CA GLY A 23 -0.10 16.67 -2.90
C GLY A 23 -0.78 15.37 -2.49
N VAL A 24 -1.25 15.31 -1.25
CA VAL A 24 -1.85 14.11 -0.65
C VAL A 24 -3.10 13.61 -1.38
N SER A 25 -3.88 14.53 -1.97
CA SER A 25 -5.12 14.23 -2.68
C SER A 25 -4.91 13.45 -3.98
N ALA A 26 -3.68 13.40 -4.50
CA ALA A 26 -3.35 12.63 -5.70
C ALA A 26 -3.13 11.13 -5.40
N LEU A 27 -3.00 10.74 -4.13
CA LEU A 27 -2.75 9.37 -3.71
C LEU A 27 -4.06 8.64 -3.44
N SER A 28 -4.07 7.37 -3.80
CA SER A 28 -5.06 6.40 -3.34
C SER A 28 -4.81 6.00 -1.89
N ASP A 29 -5.86 5.51 -1.22
CA ASP A 29 -5.76 4.95 0.13
C ASP A 29 -4.67 3.86 0.23
N SER A 30 -4.50 3.03 -0.81
CA SER A 30 -3.43 2.03 -0.85
C SER A 30 -2.03 2.64 -0.87
N GLU A 31 -1.84 3.75 -1.59
CA GLU A 31 -0.55 4.44 -1.64
C GLU A 31 -0.26 5.16 -0.31
N LEU A 32 -1.27 5.74 0.33
CA LEU A 32 -1.14 6.33 1.66
C LEU A 32 -0.75 5.28 2.70
N LEU A 33 -1.43 4.14 2.72
CA LEU A 33 -1.06 3.02 3.59
C LEU A 33 0.34 2.49 3.27
N ALA A 34 0.72 2.41 1.99
CA ALA A 34 2.05 1.97 1.57
C ALA A 34 3.17 2.87 2.09
N ILE A 35 2.92 4.19 2.15
CA ILE A 35 3.85 5.15 2.76
C ILE A 35 4.02 4.87 4.26
N LEU A 36 2.91 4.59 4.97
CA LEU A 36 2.92 4.33 6.41
C LEU A 36 3.67 3.05 6.78
N ILE A 37 3.47 1.96 6.03
CA ILE A 37 4.15 0.68 6.30
C ILE A 37 5.59 0.67 5.78
N GLY A 38 5.92 1.53 4.80
CA GLY A 38 7.27 1.74 4.28
C GLY A 38 7.82 0.63 3.37
N SER A 39 7.36 -0.61 3.51
CA SER A 39 7.75 -1.77 2.70
C SER A 39 6.63 -2.78 2.53
N GLY A 40 6.69 -3.55 1.44
CA GLY A 40 5.82 -4.70 1.21
C GLY A 40 6.35 -5.97 1.90
N ASN A 41 5.95 -7.12 1.38
CA ASN A 41 6.47 -8.43 1.79
C ASN A 41 7.31 -9.06 0.67
N ASP A 42 7.67 -10.34 0.82
CA ASP A 42 8.48 -11.05 -0.16
C ASP A 42 7.76 -11.21 -1.51
N LYS A 43 6.42 -11.23 -1.53
CA LYS A 43 5.59 -11.53 -2.71
C LYS A 43 5.11 -10.30 -3.48
N GLU A 44 4.74 -9.23 -2.79
CA GLU A 44 4.19 -8.00 -3.38
C GLU A 44 4.83 -6.71 -2.81
N SER A 45 4.79 -5.61 -3.55
CA SER A 45 5.27 -4.29 -3.11
C SER A 45 4.37 -3.69 -2.01
N ALA A 46 4.81 -2.62 -1.35
CA ALA A 46 4.00 -1.96 -0.31
C ALA A 46 2.61 -1.54 -0.85
N VAL A 47 2.55 -1.00 -2.06
CA VAL A 47 1.30 -0.55 -2.70
C VAL A 47 0.39 -1.73 -3.01
N GLU A 48 0.93 -2.82 -3.57
CA GLU A 48 0.16 -4.03 -3.87
C GLU A 48 -0.38 -4.69 -2.59
N LEU A 49 0.45 -4.78 -1.55
CA LEU A 49 0.09 -5.32 -0.24
C LEU A 49 -1.08 -4.52 0.36
N CYS A 50 -0.95 -3.20 0.42
CA CYS A 50 -1.99 -2.32 0.93
C CYS A 50 -3.26 -2.39 0.08
N LYS A 51 -3.14 -2.50 -1.24
CA LYS A 51 -4.29 -2.68 -2.14
C LYS A 51 -5.04 -3.98 -1.83
N ARG A 52 -4.32 -5.09 -1.62
CA ARG A 52 -4.92 -6.38 -1.24
C ARG A 52 -5.57 -6.35 0.15
N ILE A 53 -4.93 -5.69 1.11
CA ILE A 53 -5.48 -5.46 2.46
C ILE A 53 -6.79 -4.67 2.38
N LEU A 54 -6.80 -3.55 1.65
CA LEU A 54 -8.00 -2.73 1.46
C LEU A 54 -9.11 -3.49 0.76
N GLN A 55 -8.80 -4.27 -0.28
CA GLN A 55 -9.78 -5.10 -0.97
C GLN A 55 -10.44 -6.10 0.00
N LYS A 56 -9.66 -6.72 0.89
CA LYS A 56 -10.22 -7.63 1.92
C LYS A 56 -11.12 -6.90 2.92
N ALA A 57 -10.83 -5.63 3.20
CA ALA A 57 -11.68 -4.75 4.00
C ALA A 57 -12.86 -4.13 3.20
N GLY A 58 -13.03 -4.48 1.92
CA GLY A 58 -14.06 -3.92 1.05
C GLY A 58 -13.85 -2.45 0.71
N ASN A 59 -12.59 -2.04 0.52
CA ASN A 59 -12.16 -0.66 0.26
C ASN A 59 -12.71 0.34 1.30
N ASN A 60 -12.79 -0.08 2.56
CA ASN A 60 -13.30 0.73 3.65
C ASN A 60 -12.30 0.77 4.80
N LEU A 61 -11.69 1.94 5.02
CA LEU A 61 -10.70 2.16 6.07
C LEU A 61 -11.24 1.92 7.48
N ASN A 62 -12.52 2.21 7.74
CA ASN A 62 -13.14 1.93 9.04
C ASN A 62 -13.27 0.43 9.30
N LYS A 63 -13.49 -0.39 8.26
CA LYS A 63 -13.47 -1.85 8.37
C LYS A 63 -12.05 -2.36 8.58
N LEU A 64 -11.07 -1.80 7.85
CA LEU A 64 -9.66 -2.15 8.02
C LEU A 64 -9.17 -1.86 9.45
N GLY A 65 -9.54 -0.71 10.03
CA GLY A 65 -9.16 -0.34 11.40
C GLY A 65 -9.72 -1.25 12.49
N ARG A 66 -10.65 -2.17 12.15
CA ARG A 66 -11.17 -3.19 13.06
C ARG A 66 -10.45 -4.54 12.93
N PHE A 67 -9.53 -4.69 11.97
CA PHE A 67 -8.76 -5.92 11.83
C PHE A 67 -7.80 -6.07 13.00
N SER A 68 -7.72 -7.27 13.56
CA SER A 68 -6.72 -7.58 14.56
C SER A 68 -5.35 -7.78 13.91
N VAL A 69 -4.29 -7.75 14.73
CA VAL A 69 -2.94 -8.10 14.28
C VAL A 69 -2.91 -9.52 13.67
N ASN A 70 -3.67 -10.46 14.23
CA ASN A 70 -3.76 -11.83 13.71
C ASN A 70 -4.39 -11.88 12.31
N ASP A 71 -5.40 -11.06 12.03
CA ASP A 71 -6.02 -10.96 10.71
C ASP A 71 -5.01 -10.48 9.66
N LEU A 72 -4.12 -9.56 10.05
CA LEU A 72 -3.10 -9.01 9.18
C LEU A 72 -1.93 -9.99 8.96
N VAL A 73 -1.41 -10.59 10.02
CA VAL A 73 -0.22 -11.47 9.92
C VAL A 73 -0.55 -12.79 9.24
N THR A 74 -1.73 -13.36 9.47
CA THR A 74 -2.10 -14.67 8.91
C THR A 74 -2.42 -14.59 7.42
N ASN A 75 -3.10 -13.52 6.99
CA ASN A 75 -3.62 -13.41 5.63
C ASN A 75 -2.68 -12.66 4.67
N PHE A 76 -1.65 -11.95 5.17
CA PHE A 76 -0.86 -11.02 4.35
C PHE A 76 0.67 -11.21 4.38
N ARG A 77 1.15 -12.42 4.69
CA ARG A 77 2.56 -12.83 4.56
C ARG A 77 3.10 -12.84 3.13
#